data_AF-A0A497QMH1-F1
#
_entry.id   AF-A0A497QMH1-F1
#
_cell.length_a   1.000
_cell.length_b   1.000
_cell.length_c   1.000
_cell.angle_alpha   90.00
_cell.angle_beta   90.00
_cell.angle_gamma   90.00
#
_symmetry.space_group_name_H-M   'P 1'
#
loop_
_entity.id
_entity.type
_entity.pdbx_description
1 polymer ?
#
loop_
_entity_poly.entity_id
_entity_poly.type
_entity_poly.pdbx_seq_one_letter_code
_entity_poly.pdbx_strand_id
1 'polypeptide(L)'
;MSLEIKPSEIDKPIVITLTPKLKEFIRQKCISEISIDVKLEEQPCVQIYSPLIHLGKKKQIRLENLYIQEFDGIKFKFTRDFFSRFHLPDSLTFSLKGFLKKRVEILEIEPIILNVCKV
;
A
#
# COMPACT_ATOMS: atom_id res chain seq x y z
N MET A 1 -4.37 -13.03 24.20
CA MET A 1 -3.76 -11.77 24.63
C MET A 1 -3.68 -10.91 23.39
N SER A 2 -4.63 -9.99 23.21
CA SER A 2 -4.70 -9.13 22.02
C SER A 2 -3.73 -7.98 22.22
N LEU A 3 -2.69 -7.90 21.39
CA LEU A 3 -1.83 -6.73 21.32
C LEU A 3 -2.62 -5.63 20.60
N GLU A 4 -3.29 -4.79 21.38
CA GLU A 4 -3.82 -3.52 20.88
C GLU A 4 -2.64 -2.60 20.56
N ILE A 5 -2.26 -2.57 19.28
CA ILE A 5 -1.29 -1.59 18.77
C ILE A 5 -1.90 -0.21 18.99
N LYS A 6 -1.28 0.64 19.82
CA LYS A 6 -1.78 2.00 20.08
C LYS A 6 -1.66 2.89 18.82
N PRO A 7 -2.50 3.93 18.66
CA PRO A 7 -2.56 4.74 17.43
C PRO A 7 -1.37 5.68 17.14
N SER A 8 -0.14 5.40 17.59
CA SER A 8 0.97 6.36 17.54
C SER A 8 2.26 5.89 16.84
N GLU A 9 2.27 4.77 16.12
CA GLU A 9 3.53 4.22 15.59
C GLU A 9 3.98 4.78 14.22
N ILE A 10 3.37 5.85 13.72
CA ILE A 10 3.87 6.58 12.55
C ILE A 10 4.26 8.00 12.99
N ASP A 11 5.14 8.09 13.98
CA ASP A 11 5.69 9.37 14.45
C ASP A 11 6.67 9.98 13.44
N LYS A 12 7.06 9.23 12.40
CA LYS A 12 7.95 9.70 11.33
C LYS A 12 7.29 9.59 9.96
N PRO A 13 7.37 10.64 9.14
CA PRO A 13 6.90 10.58 7.76
C PRO A 13 7.73 9.57 6.96
N ILE A 14 7.06 8.76 6.15
CA ILE A 14 7.70 7.77 5.29
C ILE A 14 8.32 8.49 4.10
N VAL A 15 9.56 8.15 3.73
CA VAL A 15 10.16 8.70 2.52
C VAL A 15 9.53 8.00 1.30
N ILE A 16 8.76 8.75 0.51
CA ILE A 16 8.11 8.23 -0.70
C ILE A 16 8.97 8.50 -1.92
N THR A 17 9.30 7.46 -2.67
CA THR A 17 10.01 7.55 -3.95
C THR A 17 9.14 7.00 -5.08
N LEU A 18 9.06 7.72 -6.20
CA LEU A 18 8.35 7.29 -7.40
C LEU A 18 9.34 7.06 -8.53
N THR A 19 9.31 5.87 -9.15
CA THR A 19 10.13 5.61 -10.35
C THR A 19 9.74 6.56 -11.49
N PRO A 20 10.66 6.91 -12.40
CA PRO A 20 10.36 7.82 -13.52
C PRO A 20 9.17 7.37 -14.37
N LYS A 21 9.08 6.06 -14.64
CA LYS A 21 7.96 5.46 -15.39
C LYS A 21 6.61 5.65 -14.69
N LEU A 22 6.59 5.51 -13.35
CA LEU A 22 5.38 5.73 -12.58
C LEU A 22 4.99 7.22 -12.56
N LYS A 23 5.95 8.14 -12.37
CA LYS A 23 5.69 9.59 -12.43
C LYS A 23 5.05 9.99 -13.75
N GLU A 24 5.59 9.51 -14.86
CA GLU A 24 5.03 9.78 -16.18
C GLU A 24 3.60 9.23 -16.31
N PHE A 25 3.36 8.00 -15.85
CA PHE A 25 2.04 7.37 -15.87
C PHE A 25 1.01 8.15 -15.03
N ILE A 26 1.39 8.57 -13.81
CA ILE A 26 0.54 9.37 -12.92
C ILE A 26 0.13 10.68 -13.61
N ARG A 27 1.09 11.38 -14.23
CA ARG A 27 0.85 12.60 -14.99
C ARG A 27 -0.10 12.36 -16.16
N GLN A 28 0.17 11.34 -16.99
CA GLN A 28 -0.67 11.01 -18.16
C GLN A 28 -2.10 10.62 -17.77
N LYS A 29 -2.27 9.99 -16.62
CA LYS A 29 -3.57 9.53 -16.12
C LYS A 29 -4.24 10.50 -15.16
N CYS A 30 -3.64 11.67 -14.90
CA CYS A 30 -4.12 12.67 -13.93
C CYS A 30 -4.46 12.06 -12.56
N ILE A 31 -3.62 11.13 -12.09
CA ILE A 31 -3.78 10.50 -10.77
C ILE A 31 -3.40 11.53 -9.72
N SER A 32 -4.28 11.70 -8.72
CA SER A 32 -4.09 12.67 -7.61
C SER A 32 -4.11 11.98 -6.24
N GLU A 33 -4.41 10.68 -6.22
CA GLU A 33 -4.51 9.90 -5.00
C GLU A 33 -4.00 8.47 -5.25
N ILE A 34 -3.22 7.95 -4.31
CA ILE A 34 -2.79 6.56 -4.25
C ILE A 34 -3.19 6.04 -2.88
N SER A 35 -4.08 5.05 -2.85
CA SER A 35 -4.50 4.37 -1.62
C SER A 35 -3.86 3.00 -1.52
N ILE A 36 -3.33 2.69 -0.36
CA ILE A 36 -2.59 1.46 -0.06
C ILE A 36 -3.31 0.75 1.08
N ASP A 37 -3.65 -0.50 0.84
CA ASP A 37 -4.36 -1.39 1.76
C ASP A 37 -3.77 -2.81 1.68
N VAL A 38 -4.40 -3.76 2.37
CA VAL A 38 -4.06 -5.18 2.32
C VAL A 38 -5.16 -5.95 1.63
N LYS A 39 -4.80 -6.76 0.63
CA LYS A 39 -5.66 -7.80 0.08
C LYS A 39 -5.38 -9.11 0.79
N LEU A 40 -6.42 -9.72 1.35
CA LEU A 40 -6.38 -11.10 1.83
C LEU A 40 -6.90 -12.03 0.72
N GLU A 41 -6.11 -13.05 0.39
CA GLU A 41 -6.53 -14.19 -0.43
C GLU A 41 -6.52 -15.44 0.45
N GLU A 42 -7.68 -16.08 0.60
CA GLU A 42 -7.82 -17.30 1.40
C GLU A 42 -7.91 -18.53 0.49
N GLN A 43 -7.10 -19.54 0.80
CA GLN A 43 -7.12 -20.88 0.23
C GLN A 43 -7.23 -21.89 1.38
N PRO A 44 -7.66 -23.15 1.13
CA PRO A 44 -7.98 -24.11 2.19
C PRO A 44 -6.93 -24.29 3.30
N CYS A 45 -5.64 -24.07 3.01
CA CYS A 45 -4.56 -24.13 4.01
C CYS A 45 -3.62 -22.92 3.99
N VAL A 46 -3.92 -21.89 3.20
CA VAL A 46 -3.00 -20.78 2.97
C VAL A 46 -3.76 -19.47 3.03
N GLN A 47 -3.24 -18.52 3.80
CA GLN A 47 -3.65 -17.11 3.71
C GLN A 47 -2.51 -16.30 3.10
N ILE A 48 -2.83 -15.48 2.10
CA ILE A 48 -1.88 -14.60 1.45
C ILE A 48 -2.31 -13.16 1.68
N TYR A 49 -1.48 -12.38 2.36
CA TYR A 49 -1.65 -10.94 2.54
C TYR A 49 -0.76 -10.22 1.54
N SER A 50 -1.36 -9.51 0.58
CA SER A 50 -0.64 -8.76 -0.45
C SER A 50 -0.94 -7.26 -0.36
N PRO A 51 0.00 -6.37 -0.68
CA PRO A 51 -0.29 -4.95 -0.84
C PRO A 51 -1.34 -4.73 -1.94
N LEU A 52 -2.38 -3.97 -1.61
CA LEU A 52 -3.43 -3.56 -2.53
C LEU A 52 -3.30 -2.07 -2.80
N ILE A 53 -3.03 -1.71 -4.05
CA ILE A 53 -2.78 -0.32 -4.45
C ILE A 53 -3.88 0.15 -5.39
N HIS A 54 -4.62 1.17 -4.98
CA HIS A 54 -5.65 1.82 -5.77
C HIS A 54 -5.17 3.19 -6.25
N LEU A 55 -5.34 3.45 -7.54
CA LEU A 55 -5.02 4.73 -8.15
C LEU A 55 -6.31 5.50 -8.37
N GLY A 56 -6.43 6.66 -7.72
CA GLY A 56 -7.61 7.51 -7.74
C GLY A 56 -7.39 8.81 -8.50
N LYS A 57 -8.45 9.24 -9.17
CA LYS A 57 -8.66 10.65 -9.50
C LYS A 57 -9.51 11.26 -8.38
N LYS A 58 -9.28 12.53 -8.03
CA LYS A 58 -9.98 13.33 -6.99
C LYS A 58 -11.32 12.71 -6.50
N LYS A 59 -11.41 12.43 -5.19
CA LYS A 59 -12.62 11.99 -4.44
C LYS A 59 -13.26 10.67 -4.92
N GLN A 60 -12.53 9.54 -4.90
CA GLN A 60 -13.16 8.26 -5.22
C GLN A 60 -13.16 7.18 -4.13
N ILE A 61 -12.29 7.24 -3.11
CA ILE A 61 -12.27 6.17 -2.10
C ILE A 61 -12.34 6.77 -0.68
N ARG A 62 -13.47 6.49 0.00
CA ARG A 62 -13.62 6.67 1.45
C ARG A 62 -13.05 5.43 2.13
N LEU A 63 -11.79 5.51 2.53
CA LEU A 63 -11.22 4.55 3.48
C LEU A 63 -11.22 5.21 4.86
N GLU A 64 -11.51 4.44 5.89
CA GLU A 64 -11.47 4.88 7.29
C GLU A 64 -10.09 4.57 7.90
N ASN A 65 -9.74 5.22 9.02
CA ASN A 65 -8.48 4.99 9.75
C ASN A 65 -7.21 5.08 8.89
N LEU A 66 -7.09 6.19 8.17
CA LEU A 66 -5.99 6.44 7.24
C LEU A 66 -4.85 7.25 7.86
N TYR A 67 -3.62 6.82 7.61
CA TYR A 67 -2.46 7.72 7.59
C TYR A 67 -2.39 8.38 6.21
N ILE A 68 -2.26 9.71 6.18
CA ILE A 68 -2.26 10.49 4.94
C ILE A 68 -0.97 11.28 4.85
N GLN A 69 -0.31 11.17 3.70
CA GLN A 69 0.88 11.93 3.36
C GLN A 69 0.75 12.51 1.96
N GLU A 70 1.24 13.73 1.75
CA GLU A 70 1.27 14.34 0.41
C GLU A 70 2.71 14.39 -0.09
N PHE A 71 2.91 13.99 -1.35
CA PHE A 71 4.20 14.04 -2.03
C PHE A 71 3.97 14.36 -3.50
N ASP A 72 4.67 15.38 -4.02
CA ASP A 72 4.60 15.80 -5.43
C ASP A 72 3.16 16.08 -5.91
N GLY A 73 2.33 16.67 -5.02
CA GLY A 73 0.91 16.96 -5.28
C GLY A 73 0.00 15.73 -5.34
N ILE A 74 0.50 14.55 -4.96
CA ILE A 74 -0.24 13.29 -4.91
C ILE A 74 -0.49 12.93 -3.45
N LYS A 75 -1.75 12.61 -3.13
CA LYS A 75 -2.14 12.17 -1.80
C LYS A 75 -1.95 10.66 -1.66
N PHE A 76 -1.07 10.25 -0.77
CA PHE A 76 -0.88 8.86 -0.35
C PHE A 76 -1.74 8.59 0.88
N LYS A 77 -2.54 7.54 0.82
CA LYS A 77 -3.42 7.09 1.90
C LYS A 77 -3.05 5.67 2.25
N PHE A 78 -2.73 5.41 3.50
CA PHE A 78 -2.36 4.07 3.97
C PHE A 78 -3.36 3.66 5.04
N THR A 79 -3.97 2.48 4.91
CA THR A 79 -4.84 1.93 5.95
C THR A 79 -4.02 1.49 7.15
N ARG A 80 -4.59 1.57 8.35
CA ARG A 80 -3.98 1.01 9.56
C ARG A 80 -3.62 -0.48 9.40
N ASP A 81 -4.47 -1.23 8.70
CA ASP A 81 -4.24 -2.65 8.46
C ASP A 81 -2.95 -2.89 7.68
N PHE A 82 -2.65 -2.05 6.68
CA PHE A 82 -1.40 -2.10 5.95
C PHE A 82 -0.18 -1.98 6.88
N PHE A 83 -0.17 -1.00 7.79
CA PHE A 83 0.91 -0.84 8.79
C PHE A 83 0.98 -1.99 9.79
N SER A 84 -0.17 -2.53 10.20
CA SER A 84 -0.21 -3.61 11.20
C SER A 84 0.31 -4.93 10.64
N ARG A 85 0.22 -5.14 9.32
CA ARG A 85 0.61 -6.38 8.66
C ARG A 85 2.01 -6.34 8.11
N PHE A 86 2.41 -5.22 7.52
CA PHE A 86 3.73 -5.07 6.91
C PHE A 86 4.62 -4.22 7.81
N HIS A 87 5.77 -4.76 8.19
CA HIS A 87 6.80 -3.97 8.88
C HIS A 87 7.34 -2.92 7.89
N LEU A 88 6.97 -1.66 8.07
CA LEU A 88 7.29 -0.64 7.09
C LEU A 88 8.74 -0.16 7.22
N PRO A 89 9.50 -0.14 6.10
CA PRO A 89 10.78 0.56 6.05
C PRO A 89 10.59 2.08 6.13
N ASP A 90 11.66 2.79 6.49
CA ASP A 90 11.70 4.26 6.50
C ASP A 90 11.43 4.88 5.11
N SER A 91 11.58 4.09 4.04
CA SER A 91 11.36 4.51 2.65
C SER A 91 10.57 3.49 1.85
N LEU A 92 9.60 3.96 1.05
CA LEU A 92 8.83 3.14 0.11
C LEU A 92 9.04 3.62 -1.32
N THR A 93 9.43 2.70 -2.21
CA THR A 93 9.60 2.96 -3.64
C THR A 93 8.44 2.36 -4.42
N PHE A 94 7.68 3.23 -5.09
CA PHE A 94 6.58 2.82 -5.96
C PHE A 94 7.03 2.69 -7.41
N SER A 95 6.73 1.54 -8.00
CA SER A 95 7.10 1.20 -9.37
C SER A 95 5.89 0.81 -10.21
N LEU A 96 6.00 1.05 -11.52
CA LEU A 96 5.02 0.60 -12.50
C LEU A 96 5.50 -0.70 -13.15
N LYS A 97 4.78 -1.80 -12.94
CA LYS A 97 5.01 -3.09 -13.61
C LYS A 97 3.89 -3.43 -14.60
N GLY A 98 4.16 -4.45 -15.43
CA GLY A 98 3.25 -4.97 -16.44
C GLY A 98 3.34 -4.23 -17.77
N PHE A 99 3.20 -4.97 -18.87
CA PHE A 99 3.21 -4.41 -20.22
C PHE A 99 1.80 -4.01 -20.66
N LEU A 100 0.87 -4.98 -20.66
CA LEU A 100 -0.54 -4.81 -21.06
C LEU A 100 -1.43 -4.26 -19.93
N LYS A 101 -1.41 -4.92 -18.77
CA LYS A 101 -2.09 -4.46 -17.55
C LYS A 101 -1.07 -3.79 -16.64
N LYS A 102 -0.99 -2.46 -16.73
CA LYS A 102 -0.14 -1.65 -15.85
C LYS A 102 -0.63 -1.79 -14.41
N ARG A 103 0.27 -2.18 -13.51
CA ARG A 103 0.02 -2.26 -12.07
C ARG A 103 1.10 -1.49 -11.33
N VAL A 104 0.72 -0.86 -10.23
CA VAL A 104 1.66 -0.25 -9.31
C VAL A 104 2.01 -1.27 -8.24
N GLU A 105 3.26 -1.26 -7.80
CA GLU A 105 3.76 -2.08 -6.70
C GLU A 105 4.68 -1.24 -5.81
N ILE A 106 4.90 -1.73 -4.60
CA ILE A 106 5.90 -1.21 -3.66
C ILE A 106 7.06 -2.20 -3.66
N LEU A 107 8.27 -1.74 -3.94
CA LEU A 107 9.41 -2.63 -4.17
C LEU A 107 9.90 -3.34 -2.91
N GLU A 108 9.76 -2.69 -1.76
CA GLU A 108 10.26 -3.16 -0.47
C GLU A 108 9.27 -4.06 0.27
N ILE A 109 8.06 -4.25 -0.26
CA ILE A 109 7.00 -5.01 0.41
C ILE A 109 6.62 -6.24 -0.41
N GLU A 110 6.90 -7.41 0.15
CA GLU A 110 6.51 -8.70 -0.40
C GLU A 110 5.22 -9.24 0.23
N PRO A 111 4.43 -10.06 -0.48
CA PRO A 111 3.29 -10.75 0.11
C PRO A 111 3.69 -11.65 1.29
N ILE A 112 2.89 -11.64 2.35
CA ILE A 112 3.04 -12.54 3.49
C ILE A 112 2.19 -13.78 3.26
N ILE A 113 2.81 -14.95 3.31
CA ILE A 113 2.14 -16.25 3.14
C ILE A 113 2.11 -16.97 4.48
N LEU A 114 0.92 -17.27 4.99
CA LEU A 114 0.71 -18.01 6.23
C LEU A 114 0.13 -19.39 5.92
N ASN A 115 0.72 -20.43 6.50
CA ASN A 115 0.07 -21.74 6.56
C ASN A 115 -0.89 -21.74 7.75
N VAL A 116 -2.19 -21.89 7.46
CA VAL A 116 -3.26 -21.85 8.46
C VAL A 116 -3.82 -23.22 8.81
N CYS A 117 -3.46 -24.25 8.04
CA CYS A 117 -3.67 -25.62 8.46
C CYS A 117 -2.65 -25.95 9.55
N LYS A 118 -3.11 -25.98 10.80
CA LYS A 118 -2.31 -26.54 11.89
C LYS A 118 -1.99 -27.99 11.55
N VAL A 119 -0.70 -28.34 11.58
CA VAL A 119 -0.26 -29.74 11.71
C VAL A 119 -0.57 -30.18 13.14
#